data_AF-A0AAW2EUR7-F1
#
_entry.id   AF-A0AAW2EUR7-F1
#
_cell.length_a   1.000
_cell.length_b   1.000
_cell.length_c   1.000
_cell.angle_alpha   90.00
_cell.angle_beta   90.00
_cell.angle_gamma   90.00
#
_symmetry.space_group_name_H-M   'P 1'
#
loop_
_entity.id
_entity.type
_entity.pdbx_description
1 polymer ?
#
loop_
_entity_poly.entity_id
_entity_poly.type
_entity_poly.pdbx_seq_one_letter_code
_entity_poly.pdbx_strand_id
1 'polypeptide(L)'
;MFWHMIERLFLKGVIWITERYAWTKMPRSRRRHRSRSHSRTRSHSAGSPQYEHKRRRIDYESPQSKGTYSGERVLRSRQHERGTSQERRYKRSHRRSPSSGRQHGHRERDRDRVHLAHPTSSRRTRLHRHHSSLSPSQERHRHRSPSTRSQSPRPPSFEDDEDGHLIYQSGDILANRYKVLATLGEGTFGKVVKVKDLQMDHVMALKIIKNVEKYREAAKLEINALEKIALKDPEGQHLCVKMLDWFNYHGHMCIAFEMLGLSVFDFLRDNSYQPYPLEHVRHMGYQLCYAVKFLHDNKLTHTDLKPENILFVDSDYDNTYNNRKRRDMRRVKRTDIRLIDFGSATFDHEHHSTIVSTRHYRAPEVILELGWSQPCDVWSIGCILFELYLGITLFQTHDNREHLAMMERILGTIPHRMARKTKTKYFYHGKLDWDDKSSAGRYVRENCKLLHRYMLSDDEDHRQLFDLVQRMLEYEPSQRITLKDALTHPFFDSLPAAQRLPDPRAAGDSQQSHERSHSLSR
;
A
#
# COMPACT_ATOMS: atom_id res chain seq x y z
N MET A 1 13.28 34.41 -5.71
CA MET A 1 12.73 33.59 -6.81
C MET A 1 13.17 32.12 -6.82
N PHE A 2 14.33 31.71 -6.25
CA PHE A 2 14.75 30.29 -6.29
C PHE A 2 13.90 29.31 -5.44
N TRP A 3 13.02 29.79 -4.56
CA TRP A 3 12.21 28.96 -3.66
C TRP A 3 10.93 28.40 -4.32
N HIS A 4 10.26 29.20 -5.17
CA HIS A 4 9.05 28.80 -5.91
C HIS A 4 9.28 27.69 -6.97
N MET A 5 10.54 27.37 -7.28
CA MET A 5 10.87 26.31 -8.24
C MET A 5 10.92 24.91 -7.61
N ILE A 6 10.96 24.82 -6.27
CA ILE A 6 10.96 23.54 -5.53
C ILE A 6 9.51 23.06 -5.28
N GLU A 7 8.56 23.98 -5.11
CA GLU A 7 7.13 23.64 -4.91
C GLU A 7 6.51 22.94 -6.13
N ARG A 8 7.02 23.19 -7.34
CA ARG A 8 6.57 22.50 -8.58
C ARG A 8 7.13 21.09 -8.78
N LEU A 9 7.98 20.58 -7.86
CA LEU A 9 8.53 19.22 -7.93
C LEU A 9 7.86 18.23 -6.96
N PHE A 10 6.88 18.66 -6.15
CA PHE A 10 6.17 17.80 -5.19
C PHE A 10 4.79 17.28 -5.68
N LEU A 11 4.55 17.32 -7.00
CA LEU A 11 3.31 16.83 -7.65
C LEU A 11 3.43 15.39 -8.20
N LYS A 12 4.43 14.61 -7.75
CA LYS A 12 4.56 13.17 -8.03
C LYS A 12 4.87 12.45 -6.72
N GLY A 13 4.02 11.51 -6.31
CA GLY A 13 4.06 10.94 -4.95
C GLY A 13 3.29 9.64 -4.72
N VAL A 14 2.95 8.89 -5.79
CA VAL A 14 2.46 7.51 -5.64
C VAL A 14 3.66 6.61 -5.37
N ILE A 15 3.91 6.29 -4.09
CA ILE A 15 5.02 5.42 -3.67
C ILE A 15 4.49 4.01 -3.41
N TRP A 16 4.96 3.06 -4.20
CA TRP A 16 4.58 1.66 -4.13
C TRP A 16 5.40 0.91 -3.07
N ILE A 17 4.78 -0.05 -2.38
CA ILE A 17 5.49 -1.09 -1.61
C ILE A 17 4.96 -2.48 -2.00
N THR A 18 5.56 -3.07 -3.03
CA THR A 18 5.49 -4.52 -3.28
C THR A 18 6.89 -5.09 -3.54
N GLU A 19 7.68 -5.25 -2.47
CA GLU A 19 8.85 -6.14 -2.52
C GLU A 19 8.39 -7.58 -2.79
N ARG A 20 8.53 -8.07 -4.03
CA ARG A 20 8.57 -9.50 -4.34
C ARG A 20 9.96 -9.87 -4.84
N TYR A 21 10.77 -10.48 -3.97
CA TYR A 21 12.04 -11.09 -4.36
C TYR A 21 11.78 -12.25 -5.33
N ALA A 22 12.23 -12.09 -6.58
CA ALA A 22 12.24 -13.19 -7.55
C ALA A 22 13.40 -14.14 -7.24
N TRP A 23 13.10 -15.40 -6.95
CA TRP A 23 14.12 -16.43 -6.74
C TRP A 23 14.33 -17.28 -8.00
N THR A 24 15.53 -17.20 -8.55
CA THR A 24 16.02 -18.14 -9.56
C THR A 24 16.33 -19.50 -8.94
N LYS A 25 16.10 -20.58 -9.70
CA LYS A 25 16.49 -21.93 -9.28
C LYS A 25 18.02 -22.07 -9.33
N MET A 26 18.62 -22.62 -8.28
CA MET A 26 19.96 -23.24 -8.34
C MET A 26 19.99 -24.62 -7.66
N PRO A 27 20.94 -25.51 -8.04
CA PRO A 27 20.78 -26.94 -7.83
C PRO A 27 21.25 -27.44 -6.45
N ARG A 28 20.72 -28.61 -6.05
CA ARG A 28 21.23 -29.38 -4.89
C ARG A 28 22.66 -29.85 -5.15
N SER A 29 23.55 -29.69 -4.17
CA SER A 29 24.83 -30.41 -4.10
C SER A 29 25.01 -31.11 -2.73
N ARG A 30 26.08 -31.89 -2.57
CA ARG A 30 26.08 -33.09 -1.69
C ARG A 30 26.57 -32.87 -0.25
N ARG A 31 26.08 -33.75 0.63
CA ARG A 31 26.60 -34.04 1.99
C ARG A 31 28.13 -34.03 2.08
N ARG A 32 28.67 -33.62 3.23
CA ARG A 32 29.83 -34.30 3.85
C ARG A 32 29.65 -34.41 5.37
N HIS A 33 29.89 -35.59 5.91
CA HIS A 33 30.05 -35.79 7.36
C HIS A 33 31.45 -35.36 7.80
N ARG A 34 31.57 -34.91 9.07
CA ARG A 34 32.69 -35.26 9.94
C ARG A 34 32.22 -35.26 11.40
N SER A 35 32.92 -36.00 12.27
CA SER A 35 32.37 -36.47 13.54
C SER A 35 33.45 -36.72 14.60
N ARG A 36 33.18 -36.31 15.85
CA ARG A 36 33.97 -36.58 17.07
C ARG A 36 35.39 -35.92 17.04
N SER A 37 36.15 -35.81 18.13
CA SER A 37 36.05 -36.46 19.46
C SER A 37 36.76 -35.66 20.57
N HIS A 38 36.27 -35.77 21.82
CA HIS A 38 37.04 -35.69 23.11
C HIS A 38 37.79 -34.37 23.44
N SER A 39 38.11 -34.00 24.71
CA SER A 39 37.67 -34.33 26.09
C SER A 39 38.23 -33.22 27.05
N ARG A 40 38.34 -33.25 28.40
CA ARG A 40 38.19 -34.25 29.48
C ARG A 40 38.13 -33.52 30.86
N THR A 41 37.28 -33.95 31.81
CA THR A 41 37.40 -33.73 33.30
C THR A 41 37.42 -32.27 33.83
N ARG A 42 37.19 -31.92 35.12
CA ARG A 42 36.81 -32.56 36.42
C ARG A 42 36.05 -31.48 37.26
N SER A 43 34.94 -31.73 37.97
CA SER A 43 34.81 -32.09 39.42
C SER A 43 35.45 -31.09 40.42
N HIS A 44 34.90 -30.71 41.59
CA HIS A 44 33.79 -31.19 42.45
C HIS A 44 33.26 -30.07 43.39
N SER A 45 32.19 -30.35 44.16
CA SER A 45 31.76 -29.79 45.49
C SER A 45 31.77 -28.27 45.72
N ALA A 46 30.66 -27.57 45.98
CA ALA A 46 29.66 -27.72 47.06
C ALA A 46 30.09 -27.10 48.42
N GLY A 47 29.24 -26.21 48.97
CA GLY A 47 29.45 -25.56 50.27
C GLY A 47 28.58 -24.30 50.44
N SER A 48 27.64 -24.35 51.38
CA SER A 48 26.96 -23.19 51.97
C SER A 48 27.03 -23.33 53.49
N PRO A 49 27.10 -22.22 54.25
CA PRO A 49 25.90 -21.85 54.98
C PRO A 49 25.65 -20.33 55.03
N GLN A 50 24.53 -19.94 55.65
CA GLN A 50 24.10 -18.57 55.90
C GLN A 50 24.72 -18.02 57.20
N TYR A 51 24.74 -16.70 57.38
CA TYR A 51 24.42 -16.06 58.67
C TYR A 51 23.90 -14.61 58.45
N GLU A 52 23.28 -14.03 59.48
CA GLU A 52 22.39 -12.87 59.38
C GLU A 52 22.98 -11.49 59.80
N HIS A 53 22.13 -10.47 59.70
CA HIS A 53 22.12 -9.17 60.40
C HIS A 53 22.94 -8.04 59.74
N LYS A 54 22.54 -6.75 59.86
CA LYS A 54 21.69 -6.12 60.90
C LYS A 54 20.72 -5.06 60.35
N ARG A 55 19.66 -4.79 61.13
CA ARG A 55 18.53 -3.86 60.85
C ARG A 55 18.94 -2.38 60.79
N ARG A 56 18.12 -1.56 60.12
CA ARG A 56 17.37 -0.45 60.77
C ARG A 56 16.15 0.01 59.95
N ARG A 57 15.00 0.15 60.64
CA ARG A 57 13.82 0.93 60.23
C ARG A 57 13.93 2.35 60.79
N ILE A 58 13.12 3.29 60.29
CA ILE A 58 12.00 3.90 61.06
C ILE A 58 11.13 4.74 60.10
N ASP A 59 9.82 4.73 60.35
CA ASP A 59 8.76 5.37 59.56
C ASP A 59 8.56 6.85 60.04
N TYR A 60 7.57 7.69 59.68
CA TYR A 60 6.12 7.54 59.86
C TYR A 60 5.33 8.70 59.18
N GLU A 61 4.11 8.40 58.70
CA GLU A 61 2.91 9.26 58.51
C GLU A 61 2.82 10.58 57.67
N SER A 62 1.57 10.97 57.46
CA SER A 62 1.00 12.16 56.80
C SER A 62 -0.23 12.61 57.62
N PRO A 63 -0.71 13.87 57.52
CA PRO A 63 -2.09 14.00 57.03
C PRO A 63 -2.45 15.24 56.19
N GLN A 64 -3.53 15.03 55.43
CA GLN A 64 -4.54 15.95 54.85
C GLN A 64 -4.59 17.44 55.24
N SER A 65 -4.93 18.30 54.26
CA SER A 65 -6.08 19.24 54.37
C SER A 65 -6.57 19.73 52.98
N LYS A 66 -7.58 20.63 52.96
CA LYS A 66 -8.35 21.06 51.76
C LYS A 66 -7.95 22.47 51.28
N GLY A 67 -8.23 22.80 50.01
CA GLY A 67 -8.14 24.18 49.50
C GLY A 67 -8.70 24.37 48.08
N THR A 68 -9.93 24.90 47.98
CA THR A 68 -10.53 25.38 46.72
C THR A 68 -10.33 26.88 46.57
N TYR A 69 -9.94 27.38 45.40
CA TYR A 69 -10.33 28.74 44.97
C TYR A 69 -10.36 28.89 43.45
N SER A 70 -11.22 29.80 42.97
CA SER A 70 -11.45 30.13 41.56
C SER A 70 -10.60 31.30 41.07
N GLY A 71 -10.33 31.40 39.76
CA GLY A 71 -9.75 32.62 39.18
C GLY A 71 -9.48 32.56 37.69
N GLU A 72 -10.43 33.04 36.87
CA GLU A 72 -10.12 33.42 35.48
C GLU A 72 -9.34 34.74 35.46
N ARG A 73 -8.21 34.78 34.72
CA ARG A 73 -7.80 36.01 34.04
C ARG A 73 -6.96 35.71 32.80
N VAL A 74 -7.49 36.07 31.65
CA VAL A 74 -6.80 36.03 30.35
C VAL A 74 -5.84 37.22 30.23
N LEU A 75 -4.64 37.00 29.67
CA LEU A 75 -4.00 37.95 28.76
C LEU A 75 -2.97 37.26 27.83
N ARG A 76 -2.64 37.92 26.72
CA ARG A 76 -1.91 37.36 25.55
C ARG A 76 -0.38 37.42 25.77
N SER A 77 0.44 36.56 25.15
CA SER A 77 0.91 36.79 23.77
C SER A 77 1.93 35.75 23.24
N ARG A 78 2.18 35.81 21.91
CA ARG A 78 3.32 35.26 21.13
C ARG A 78 3.54 33.73 21.07
N GLN A 79 2.82 33.15 20.10
CA GLN A 79 3.37 32.36 18.97
C GLN A 79 4.71 31.61 19.17
N HIS A 80 4.66 30.27 19.08
CA HIS A 80 5.57 29.50 18.21
C HIS A 80 4.92 28.19 17.77
N GLU A 81 5.03 27.84 16.49
CA GLU A 81 4.32 26.68 15.93
C GLU A 81 4.88 25.34 16.42
N ARG A 82 4.02 24.57 17.11
CA ARG A 82 4.30 23.18 17.51
C ARG A 82 3.16 22.25 17.09
N GLY A 83 3.08 21.97 15.79
CA GLY A 83 2.29 20.86 15.26
C GLY A 83 2.63 19.53 15.96
N THR A 84 1.63 18.67 16.12
CA THR A 84 1.63 17.57 17.10
C THR A 84 2.74 16.53 16.88
N SER A 85 3.12 15.85 17.97
CA SER A 85 4.17 14.81 17.95
C SER A 85 3.85 13.62 17.03
N GLN A 86 2.57 13.30 16.83
CA GLN A 86 2.14 12.24 15.90
C GLN A 86 2.38 12.63 14.43
N GLU A 87 1.99 13.84 14.04
CA GLU A 87 2.19 14.32 12.65
C GLU A 87 3.68 14.37 12.28
N ARG A 88 4.53 14.78 13.24
CA ARG A 88 5.99 14.76 13.11
C ARG A 88 6.58 13.34 13.10
N ARG A 89 5.89 12.33 13.64
CA ARG A 89 6.29 10.91 13.58
C ARG A 89 5.96 10.31 12.21
N TYR A 90 4.76 10.57 11.70
CA TYR A 90 4.28 10.10 10.38
C TYR A 90 5.20 10.56 9.23
N LYS A 91 5.58 11.84 9.21
CA LYS A 91 6.52 12.41 8.22
C LYS A 91 7.99 11.97 8.41
N ARG A 92 8.29 11.12 9.40
CA ARG A 92 9.67 10.72 9.79
C ARG A 92 9.93 9.21 9.78
N SER A 93 8.91 8.36 9.86
CA SER A 93 9.01 6.93 9.56
C SER A 93 9.39 6.71 8.10
N HIS A 94 8.68 7.39 7.19
CA HIS A 94 8.91 7.47 5.73
C HIS A 94 10.27 8.09 5.29
N ARG A 95 11.27 8.14 6.18
CA ARG A 95 12.63 8.66 5.91
C ARG A 95 13.76 7.74 6.42
N ARG A 96 13.49 6.50 6.85
CA ARG A 96 14.51 5.62 7.46
C ARG A 96 14.45 4.16 7.05
N SER A 97 15.26 3.81 6.05
CA SER A 97 15.86 2.47 5.93
C SER A 97 17.21 2.43 6.67
N PRO A 98 17.67 1.28 7.17
CA PRO A 98 18.86 1.19 8.02
C PRO A 98 20.18 1.19 7.24
N SER A 99 21.19 1.91 7.74
CA SER A 99 22.55 1.92 7.21
C SER A 99 23.57 1.49 8.26
N SER A 100 24.16 0.29 8.10
CA SER A 100 25.41 -0.09 8.77
C SER A 100 26.11 -1.27 8.10
N GLY A 101 26.99 -0.98 7.15
CA GLY A 101 28.02 -1.91 6.65
C GLY A 101 29.37 -1.19 6.67
N ARG A 102 30.12 -1.30 7.78
CA ARG A 102 31.44 -0.66 7.90
C ARG A 102 32.48 -1.45 7.12
N GLN A 103 33.37 -0.77 6.42
CA GLN A 103 34.78 -1.15 6.35
C GLN A 103 35.67 0.10 6.25
N HIS A 104 36.86 0.04 6.85
CA HIS A 104 37.82 1.14 6.85
C HIS A 104 38.63 1.12 5.55
N GLY A 105 38.92 2.30 5.01
CA GLY A 105 40.00 2.45 4.03
C GLY A 105 41.35 2.55 4.72
N HIS A 106 42.35 1.88 4.17
CA HIS A 106 43.77 2.21 4.37
C HIS A 106 44.45 2.31 3.01
N ARG A 107 45.35 3.28 2.85
CA ARG A 107 46.23 3.41 1.69
C ARG A 107 47.29 2.30 1.75
N GLU A 108 47.84 1.89 0.60
CA GLU A 108 49.27 2.09 0.30
C GLU A 108 49.70 1.65 -1.13
N ARG A 109 50.66 2.40 -1.69
CA ARG A 109 51.74 2.00 -2.61
C ARG A 109 51.41 1.12 -3.83
N ASP A 110 51.30 1.76 -5.00
CA ASP A 110 51.73 1.16 -6.27
C ASP A 110 53.27 1.11 -6.37
N ARG A 111 53.80 0.11 -7.09
CA ARG A 111 55.24 -0.02 -7.42
C ARG A 111 55.47 -0.75 -8.76
N ASP A 112 56.17 -0.06 -9.66
CA ASP A 112 57.19 -0.55 -10.62
C ASP A 112 57.01 -1.88 -11.38
N ARG A 113 56.69 -1.78 -12.68
CA ARG A 113 57.59 -2.14 -13.83
C ARG A 113 56.90 -1.74 -15.16
N VAL A 114 57.45 -0.89 -16.05
CA VAL A 114 58.63 -1.07 -16.95
C VAL A 114 58.43 -2.30 -17.85
N HIS A 115 58.47 -2.27 -19.19
CA HIS A 115 59.21 -1.44 -20.17
C HIS A 115 58.25 -0.67 -21.14
N LEU A 116 58.62 0.05 -22.22
CA LEU A 116 59.92 0.37 -22.87
C LEU A 116 59.97 1.87 -23.30
N ALA A 117 60.33 2.23 -24.54
CA ALA A 117 60.68 3.62 -24.91
C ALA A 117 60.46 4.01 -26.40
N HIS A 118 60.00 5.27 -26.61
CA HIS A 118 60.54 6.39 -27.45
C HIS A 118 61.15 6.17 -28.86
N PRO A 119 61.34 7.23 -29.70
CA PRO A 119 61.13 8.69 -29.50
C PRO A 119 59.88 9.21 -30.28
N THR A 120 59.67 10.41 -30.85
CA THR A 120 60.48 11.62 -31.23
C THR A 120 59.73 12.97 -30.98
N SER A 121 60.16 14.03 -31.67
CA SER A 121 59.83 15.47 -31.58
C SER A 121 59.01 15.99 -32.78
N SER A 122 58.56 17.25 -32.92
CA SER A 122 58.80 18.56 -32.25
C SER A 122 57.53 19.46 -32.35
N ARG A 123 57.20 20.47 -31.53
CA ARG A 123 57.81 21.82 -31.29
C ARG A 123 58.15 22.59 -32.60
N ARG A 124 57.80 23.90 -32.80
CA ARG A 124 57.16 24.93 -31.92
C ARG A 124 56.75 26.24 -32.70
N THR A 125 55.67 26.93 -32.25
CA THR A 125 55.44 28.42 -32.18
C THR A 125 55.48 29.42 -33.39
N ARG A 126 54.42 30.28 -33.46
CA ARG A 126 54.39 31.78 -33.66
C ARG A 126 54.80 32.37 -35.05
N LEU A 127 54.43 33.59 -35.51
CA LEU A 127 53.44 34.66 -35.15
C LEU A 127 53.31 35.71 -36.32
N HIS A 128 52.31 36.64 -36.26
CA HIS A 128 52.24 37.96 -36.96
C HIS A 128 52.02 37.95 -38.52
N ARG A 129 51.53 39.00 -39.22
CA ARG A 129 51.04 40.38 -38.88
C ARG A 129 50.14 41.05 -39.99
N HIS A 130 49.19 41.89 -39.56
CA HIS A 130 48.69 43.20 -40.13
C HIS A 130 48.04 43.42 -41.53
N HIS A 131 47.07 44.38 -41.52
CA HIS A 131 46.61 45.32 -42.60
C HIS A 131 45.84 44.73 -43.81
N SER A 132 44.76 45.33 -44.39
CA SER A 132 43.93 46.56 -44.17
C SER A 132 42.45 46.27 -44.62
N SER A 133 41.47 47.15 -44.95
CA SER A 133 41.31 48.62 -45.07
C SER A 133 39.81 49.05 -45.18
N LEU A 134 39.47 50.23 -44.62
CA LEU A 134 38.40 51.19 -45.01
C LEU A 134 36.89 50.79 -45.06
N SER A 135 36.04 51.82 -44.94
CA SER A 135 34.56 51.82 -45.06
C SER A 135 34.11 53.00 -45.94
N PRO A 136 32.83 53.12 -46.35
CA PRO A 136 31.90 53.90 -45.51
C PRO A 136 30.39 53.52 -45.57
N SER A 137 29.64 54.02 -44.58
CA SER A 137 28.21 54.44 -44.58
C SER A 137 27.12 53.60 -45.28
N GLN A 138 26.11 53.16 -44.50
CA GLN A 138 24.81 53.87 -44.38
C GLN A 138 23.89 53.16 -43.36
N GLU A 139 23.03 53.93 -42.68
CA GLU A 139 22.07 53.43 -41.69
C GLU A 139 20.76 52.95 -42.36
N ARG A 140 20.26 51.77 -41.99
CA ARG A 140 18.81 51.45 -42.03
C ARG A 140 18.40 50.52 -40.90
N HIS A 141 17.63 51.03 -39.94
CA HIS A 141 16.93 50.20 -38.97
C HIS A 141 15.90 49.28 -39.65
N ARG A 142 15.95 47.98 -39.38
CA ARG A 142 14.83 47.05 -39.55
C ARG A 142 14.77 46.07 -38.38
N HIS A 143 13.59 45.98 -37.74
CA HIS A 143 13.34 45.03 -36.66
C HIS A 143 13.39 43.60 -37.21
N ARG A 144 14.08 42.71 -36.49
CA ARG A 144 14.21 41.29 -36.86
C ARG A 144 13.39 40.44 -35.89
N SER A 145 12.16 40.13 -36.28
CA SER A 145 11.31 39.18 -35.55
C SER A 145 12.02 37.81 -35.46
N PRO A 146 11.99 37.12 -34.31
CA PRO A 146 12.57 35.78 -34.19
C PRO A 146 11.74 34.79 -34.99
N SER A 147 12.36 34.11 -35.95
CA SER A 147 11.71 33.04 -36.71
C SER A 147 11.50 31.82 -35.83
N THR A 148 10.24 31.51 -35.53
CA THR A 148 9.84 30.26 -34.89
C THR A 148 10.17 29.09 -35.82
N ARG A 149 11.23 28.33 -35.50
CA ARG A 149 11.42 27.00 -36.10
C ARG A 149 10.27 26.11 -35.64
N SER A 150 9.25 25.97 -36.49
CA SER A 150 8.32 24.86 -36.40
C SER A 150 9.13 23.56 -36.41
N GLN A 151 9.08 22.83 -35.31
CA GLN A 151 9.59 21.47 -35.30
C GLN A 151 8.58 20.64 -36.10
N SER A 152 9.02 20.06 -37.22
CA SER A 152 8.25 19.00 -37.86
C SER A 152 8.03 17.88 -36.83
N PRO A 153 6.83 17.28 -36.75
CA PRO A 153 6.62 16.15 -35.87
C PRO A 153 7.61 15.05 -36.24
N ARG A 154 8.35 14.54 -35.24
CA ARG A 154 9.16 13.34 -35.45
C ARG A 154 8.21 12.19 -35.83
N PRO A 155 8.59 11.28 -36.75
CA PRO A 155 7.90 10.01 -36.85
C PRO A 155 8.00 9.32 -35.47
N PRO A 156 6.94 8.64 -34.99
CA PRO A 156 6.95 7.98 -33.70
C PRO A 156 7.88 6.77 -33.75
N SER A 157 9.13 6.94 -33.31
CA SER A 157 9.96 5.81 -32.91
C SER A 157 9.38 5.22 -31.64
N PHE A 158 8.92 3.97 -31.74
CA PHE A 158 8.51 3.19 -30.58
C PHE A 158 9.78 2.75 -29.84
N GLU A 159 9.98 3.34 -28.67
CA GLU A 159 11.17 3.13 -27.83
C GLU A 159 10.73 2.77 -26.40
N ASP A 160 11.38 1.76 -25.83
CA ASP A 160 11.23 1.36 -24.44
C ASP A 160 12.36 2.02 -23.61
N ASP A 161 12.09 2.41 -22.36
CA ASP A 161 13.16 2.84 -21.44
C ASP A 161 13.99 1.62 -20.93
N GLU A 162 15.15 1.88 -20.29
CA GLU A 162 16.03 0.81 -19.75
C GLU A 162 15.31 -0.11 -18.74
N ASP A 163 14.21 0.37 -18.19
CA ASP A 163 13.34 -0.29 -17.21
C ASP A 163 12.17 -1.04 -17.90
N GLY A 164 12.09 -1.01 -19.23
CA GLY A 164 11.10 -1.69 -20.06
C GLY A 164 9.71 -1.06 -20.05
N HIS A 165 9.54 0.22 -19.69
CA HIS A 165 8.27 0.91 -19.97
C HIS A 165 8.27 1.51 -21.38
N LEU A 166 7.09 1.57 -21.99
CA LEU A 166 6.85 2.38 -23.18
C LEU A 166 7.19 3.86 -22.91
N ILE A 167 7.96 4.47 -23.80
CA ILE A 167 8.14 5.93 -23.84
C ILE A 167 6.97 6.55 -24.63
N TYR A 168 6.28 7.50 -24.02
CA TYR A 168 5.15 8.22 -24.63
C TYR A 168 5.04 9.65 -24.06
N GLN A 169 4.27 10.49 -24.73
CA GLN A 169 3.96 11.88 -24.36
C GLN A 169 2.45 12.14 -24.37
N SER A 170 2.04 13.26 -23.79
CA SER A 170 0.64 13.73 -23.88
C SER A 170 0.35 14.20 -25.30
N GLY A 171 -0.64 13.60 -25.94
CA GLY A 171 -1.00 13.85 -27.34
C GLY A 171 -0.80 12.64 -28.26
N ASP A 172 0.07 11.70 -27.88
CA ASP A 172 0.37 10.48 -28.65
C ASP A 172 -0.86 9.59 -28.81
N ILE A 173 -0.92 8.83 -29.91
CA ILE A 173 -2.05 7.93 -30.22
C ILE A 173 -1.54 6.49 -30.27
N LEU A 174 -1.93 5.69 -29.26
CA LEU A 174 -1.58 4.28 -29.17
C LEU A 174 -2.57 3.44 -29.99
N ALA A 175 -2.07 2.42 -30.68
CA ALA A 175 -2.84 1.50 -31.54
C ALA A 175 -3.79 2.20 -32.54
N ASN A 176 -3.45 3.41 -33.00
CA ASN A 176 -4.29 4.28 -33.85
C ASN A 176 -5.68 4.62 -33.26
N ARG A 177 -5.91 4.40 -31.97
CA ARG A 177 -7.22 4.54 -31.31
C ARG A 177 -7.19 5.33 -30.00
N TYR A 178 -6.18 5.13 -29.15
CA TYR A 178 -6.17 5.66 -27.79
C TYR A 178 -5.23 6.87 -27.68
N LYS A 179 -5.80 8.08 -27.66
CA LYS A 179 -5.02 9.31 -27.49
C LYS A 179 -4.68 9.54 -26.03
N VAL A 180 -3.38 9.56 -25.69
CA VAL A 180 -2.89 9.84 -24.34
C VAL A 180 -3.18 11.29 -23.96
N LEU A 181 -3.84 11.49 -22.82
CA LEU A 181 -4.15 12.81 -22.26
C LEU A 181 -3.26 13.15 -21.06
N ALA A 182 -3.03 12.20 -20.15
CA ALA A 182 -2.20 12.39 -18.96
C ALA A 182 -1.78 11.05 -18.35
N THR A 183 -0.66 11.02 -17.61
CA THR A 183 -0.35 9.89 -16.71
C THR A 183 -1.16 10.02 -15.42
N LEU A 184 -1.87 8.97 -15.04
CA LEU A 184 -2.62 8.84 -13.79
C LEU A 184 -1.75 8.26 -12.68
N GLY A 185 -0.91 7.28 -13.01
CA GLY A 185 -0.01 6.61 -12.08
C GLY A 185 1.13 5.88 -12.79
N GLU A 186 2.18 5.55 -12.03
CA GLU A 186 3.39 4.88 -12.51
C GLU A 186 3.90 3.98 -11.38
N GLY A 187 4.37 2.77 -11.71
CA GLY A 187 4.70 1.74 -10.71
C GLY A 187 5.54 0.58 -11.24
N THR A 188 5.79 -0.39 -10.36
CA THR A 188 6.68 -1.54 -10.60
C THR A 188 6.29 -2.39 -11.82
N PHE A 189 4.99 -2.45 -12.13
CA PHE A 189 4.45 -3.23 -13.26
C PHE A 189 4.36 -2.44 -14.58
N GLY A 190 4.32 -1.11 -14.55
CA GLY A 190 3.90 -0.31 -15.71
C GLY A 190 3.47 1.12 -15.39
N LYS A 191 2.77 1.74 -16.34
CA LYS A 191 2.21 3.11 -16.24
C LYS A 191 0.70 3.05 -16.51
N VAL A 192 -0.09 3.84 -15.80
CA VAL A 192 -1.54 4.00 -16.03
C VAL A 192 -1.78 5.39 -16.59
N VAL A 193 -2.42 5.48 -17.76
CA VAL A 193 -2.68 6.75 -18.44
C VAL A 193 -4.17 6.99 -18.65
N LYS A 194 -4.58 8.25 -18.55
CA LYS A 194 -5.89 8.73 -19.00
C LYS A 194 -5.83 8.86 -20.51
N VAL A 195 -6.70 8.16 -21.23
CA VAL A 195 -6.80 8.24 -22.69
C VAL A 195 -8.17 8.71 -23.13
N LYS A 196 -8.26 9.25 -24.35
CA LYS A 196 -9.51 9.33 -25.10
C LYS A 196 -9.50 8.25 -26.20
N ASP A 197 -10.54 7.43 -26.23
CA ASP A 197 -10.82 6.56 -27.38
C ASP A 197 -11.33 7.44 -28.53
N LEU A 198 -10.66 7.37 -29.68
CA LEU A 198 -11.01 8.12 -30.88
C LEU A 198 -12.10 7.44 -31.72
N GLN A 199 -12.48 6.19 -31.41
CA GLN A 199 -13.59 5.48 -32.06
C GLN A 199 -14.91 5.63 -31.29
N MET A 200 -14.86 5.54 -29.96
CA MET A 200 -16.05 5.61 -29.09
C MET A 200 -16.22 6.96 -28.38
N ASP A 201 -15.37 7.94 -28.72
CA ASP A 201 -15.27 9.32 -28.19
C ASP A 201 -15.10 9.49 -26.66
N HIS A 202 -15.12 8.38 -25.89
CA HIS A 202 -15.11 8.39 -24.43
C HIS A 202 -13.71 8.43 -23.80
N VAL A 203 -13.66 8.59 -22.49
CA VAL A 203 -12.42 8.72 -21.70
C VAL A 203 -12.24 7.48 -20.81
N MET A 204 -11.03 6.91 -20.82
CA MET A 204 -10.71 5.64 -20.17
C MET A 204 -9.43 5.76 -19.32
N ALA A 205 -9.22 4.79 -18.43
CA ALA A 205 -7.89 4.50 -17.87
C ALA A 205 -7.26 3.32 -18.63
N LEU A 206 -6.02 3.46 -19.08
CA LEU A 206 -5.27 2.42 -19.80
C LEU A 206 -4.02 2.03 -18.99
N LYS A 207 -3.97 0.78 -18.52
CA LYS A 207 -2.85 0.15 -17.79
C LYS A 207 -1.86 -0.41 -18.82
N ILE A 208 -0.74 0.28 -19.04
CA ILE A 208 0.34 -0.10 -19.96
C ILE A 208 1.43 -0.83 -19.16
N ILE A 209 1.51 -2.14 -19.33
CA ILE A 209 2.43 -3.02 -18.61
C ILE A 209 3.82 -2.96 -19.25
N LYS A 210 4.89 -3.01 -18.44
CA LYS A 210 6.29 -3.09 -18.90
C LYS A 210 6.49 -4.27 -19.87
N ASN A 211 7.36 -4.12 -20.86
CA ASN A 211 7.74 -5.13 -21.85
C ASN A 211 8.70 -6.19 -21.27
N VAL A 212 8.43 -6.66 -20.06
CA VAL A 212 9.24 -7.67 -19.35
C VAL A 212 8.35 -8.88 -19.07
N GLU A 213 8.78 -10.05 -19.55
CA GLU A 213 8.04 -11.31 -19.55
C GLU A 213 7.26 -11.57 -18.24
N LYS A 214 7.92 -11.51 -17.09
CA LYS A 214 7.29 -11.74 -15.77
C LYS A 214 6.08 -10.83 -15.46
N TYR A 215 6.05 -9.60 -15.99
CA TYR A 215 4.93 -8.68 -15.80
C TYR A 215 3.86 -8.89 -16.88
N ARG A 216 4.25 -9.26 -18.09
CA ARG A 216 3.33 -9.64 -19.18
C ARG A 216 2.53 -10.91 -18.83
N GLU A 217 3.16 -11.92 -18.22
CA GLU A 217 2.45 -13.11 -17.74
C GLU A 217 1.52 -12.79 -16.56
N ALA A 218 1.93 -11.92 -15.63
CA ALA A 218 1.04 -11.45 -14.55
C ALA A 218 -0.18 -10.70 -15.11
N ALA A 219 0.00 -9.89 -16.16
CA ALA A 219 -1.10 -9.20 -16.82
C ALA A 219 -2.08 -10.16 -17.53
N LYS A 220 -1.61 -11.29 -18.08
CA LYS A 220 -2.53 -12.33 -18.62
C LYS A 220 -3.38 -12.97 -17.53
N LEU A 221 -2.85 -13.16 -16.31
CA LEU A 221 -3.62 -13.65 -15.17
C LEU A 221 -4.67 -12.61 -14.72
N GLU A 222 -4.30 -11.33 -14.70
CA GLU A 222 -5.22 -10.23 -14.43
C GLU A 222 -6.38 -10.17 -15.45
N ILE A 223 -6.07 -10.25 -16.75
CA ILE A 223 -7.06 -10.31 -17.84
C ILE A 223 -8.00 -11.51 -17.66
N ASN A 224 -7.46 -12.71 -17.42
CA ASN A 224 -8.24 -13.94 -17.22
C ASN A 224 -9.20 -13.84 -16.01
N ALA A 225 -8.74 -13.22 -14.91
CA ALA A 225 -9.60 -12.93 -13.76
C ALA A 225 -10.72 -11.93 -14.10
N LEU A 226 -10.39 -10.84 -14.82
CA LEU A 226 -11.34 -9.81 -15.26
C LEU A 226 -12.38 -10.35 -16.26
N GLU A 227 -11.99 -11.21 -17.20
CA GLU A 227 -12.89 -11.86 -18.15
C GLU A 227 -13.88 -12.79 -17.43
N LYS A 228 -13.40 -13.59 -16.47
CA LYS A 228 -14.27 -14.43 -15.63
C LYS A 228 -15.20 -13.62 -14.74
N ILE A 229 -14.76 -12.47 -14.22
CA ILE A 229 -15.60 -11.52 -13.47
C ILE A 229 -16.69 -10.95 -14.38
N ALA A 230 -16.33 -10.44 -15.56
CA ALA A 230 -17.28 -9.86 -16.51
C ALA A 230 -18.32 -10.89 -17.02
N LEU A 231 -17.94 -12.16 -17.18
CA LEU A 231 -18.86 -13.26 -17.50
C LEU A 231 -19.86 -13.57 -16.37
N LYS A 232 -19.53 -13.20 -15.14
CA LYS A 232 -20.36 -13.41 -13.93
C LYS A 232 -21.14 -12.16 -13.49
N ASP A 233 -20.72 -10.98 -13.95
CA ASP A 233 -21.31 -9.68 -13.64
C ASP A 233 -21.33 -8.77 -14.90
N PRO A 234 -22.05 -9.15 -15.98
CA PRO A 234 -22.03 -8.40 -17.25
C PRO A 234 -22.51 -6.95 -17.09
N GLU A 235 -23.49 -6.75 -16.19
CA GLU A 235 -24.09 -5.46 -15.84
C GLU A 235 -23.25 -4.62 -14.85
N GLY A 236 -22.14 -5.16 -14.30
CA GLY A 236 -21.26 -4.43 -13.38
C GLY A 236 -21.89 -4.10 -12.00
N GLN A 237 -22.83 -4.93 -11.54
CA GLN A 237 -23.59 -4.72 -10.30
C GLN A 237 -22.79 -5.08 -9.04
N HIS A 238 -21.72 -5.86 -9.17
CA HIS A 238 -20.89 -6.35 -8.06
C HIS A 238 -19.63 -5.50 -7.80
N LEU A 239 -19.64 -4.27 -8.31
CA LEU A 239 -18.70 -3.18 -7.97
C LEU A 239 -17.21 -3.49 -8.23
N CYS A 240 -16.91 -4.51 -9.03
CA CYS A 240 -15.58 -4.73 -9.58
C CYS A 240 -15.37 -3.80 -10.79
N VAL A 241 -14.15 -3.32 -11.02
CA VAL A 241 -13.87 -2.41 -12.15
C VAL A 241 -14.12 -3.09 -13.49
N LYS A 242 -14.85 -2.42 -14.37
CA LYS A 242 -15.15 -2.94 -15.72
C LYS A 242 -13.92 -2.79 -16.62
N MET A 243 -13.32 -3.92 -17.00
CA MET A 243 -12.42 -4.00 -18.15
C MET A 243 -13.24 -3.78 -19.43
N LEU A 244 -12.76 -2.90 -20.30
CA LEU A 244 -13.45 -2.47 -21.52
C LEU A 244 -12.80 -2.99 -22.80
N ASP A 245 -11.48 -3.18 -22.79
CA ASP A 245 -10.69 -3.67 -23.91
C ASP A 245 -9.32 -4.19 -23.41
N TRP A 246 -8.65 -5.08 -24.14
CA TRP A 246 -7.24 -5.40 -23.91
C TRP A 246 -6.52 -5.75 -25.22
N PHE A 247 -5.26 -5.33 -25.33
CA PHE A 247 -4.45 -5.53 -26.53
C PHE A 247 -2.95 -5.63 -26.21
N ASN A 248 -2.16 -6.07 -27.18
CA ASN A 248 -0.70 -6.10 -27.11
C ASN A 248 -0.14 -5.03 -28.07
N TYR A 249 0.57 -4.04 -27.52
CA TYR A 249 1.15 -2.92 -28.28
C TYR A 249 2.68 -2.98 -28.21
N HIS A 250 3.32 -3.44 -29.29
CA HIS A 250 4.78 -3.63 -29.41
C HIS A 250 5.44 -4.52 -28.33
N GLY A 251 4.65 -5.28 -27.57
CA GLY A 251 5.10 -6.09 -26.44
C GLY A 251 4.53 -5.64 -25.08
N HIS A 252 4.02 -4.41 -24.98
CA HIS A 252 3.26 -3.98 -23.80
C HIS A 252 1.89 -4.63 -23.81
N MET A 253 1.54 -5.35 -22.74
CA MET A 253 0.14 -5.68 -22.48
C MET A 253 -0.57 -4.39 -22.04
N CYS A 254 -1.63 -4.03 -22.74
CA CYS A 254 -2.44 -2.84 -22.49
C CYS A 254 -3.85 -3.28 -22.09
N ILE A 255 -4.30 -2.87 -20.91
CA ILE A 255 -5.65 -3.18 -20.39
C ILE A 255 -6.41 -1.88 -20.19
N ALA A 256 -7.57 -1.74 -20.83
CA ALA A 256 -8.41 -0.56 -20.76
C ALA A 256 -9.57 -0.76 -19.77
N PHE A 257 -9.84 0.26 -18.96
CA PHE A 257 -10.82 0.25 -17.89
C PHE A 257 -11.71 1.50 -17.93
N GLU A 258 -12.89 1.42 -17.30
CA GLU A 258 -13.69 2.60 -16.97
C GLU A 258 -12.87 3.66 -16.20
N MET A 259 -13.15 4.94 -16.44
CA MET A 259 -12.45 6.04 -15.78
C MET A 259 -13.11 6.35 -14.42
N LEU A 260 -12.35 6.12 -13.35
CA LEU A 260 -12.77 6.31 -11.95
C LEU A 260 -12.12 7.55 -11.30
N GLY A 261 -12.55 7.89 -10.09
CA GLY A 261 -11.94 8.92 -9.24
C GLY A 261 -10.64 8.47 -8.56
N LEU A 262 -10.23 9.23 -7.53
CA LEU A 262 -9.09 8.90 -6.67
C LEU A 262 -9.30 7.58 -5.90
N SER A 263 -8.20 6.91 -5.52
CA SER A 263 -8.27 5.85 -4.51
C SER A 263 -8.68 6.42 -3.15
N VAL A 264 -9.30 5.61 -2.30
CA VAL A 264 -9.67 6.03 -0.94
C VAL A 264 -8.42 6.32 -0.10
N PHE A 265 -7.25 5.76 -0.46
CA PHE A 265 -5.94 6.17 0.07
C PHE A 265 -5.48 7.55 -0.42
N ASP A 266 -5.52 7.80 -1.73
CA ASP A 266 -5.09 9.08 -2.32
C ASP A 266 -5.92 10.24 -1.76
N PHE A 267 -7.24 10.06 -1.69
CA PHE A 267 -8.14 11.03 -1.09
C PHE A 267 -7.84 11.24 0.41
N LEU A 268 -7.57 10.17 1.17
CA LEU A 268 -7.21 10.24 2.58
C LEU A 268 -5.89 11.00 2.80
N ARG A 269 -4.85 10.70 2.00
CA ARG A 269 -3.56 11.41 2.00
C ARG A 269 -3.75 12.89 1.71
N ASP A 270 -4.47 13.21 0.64
CA ASP A 270 -4.69 14.58 0.19
C ASP A 270 -5.57 15.39 1.17
N ASN A 271 -6.45 14.70 1.90
CA ASN A 271 -7.15 15.19 3.08
C ASN A 271 -6.26 15.24 4.34
N SER A 272 -4.93 15.24 4.18
CA SER A 272 -3.93 15.26 5.26
C SER A 272 -4.16 14.17 6.32
N TYR A 273 -4.57 12.98 5.90
CA TYR A 273 -4.90 11.83 6.75
C TYR A 273 -5.94 12.17 7.83
N GLN A 274 -6.96 12.94 7.48
CA GLN A 274 -8.15 13.08 8.32
C GLN A 274 -9.10 11.91 8.06
N PRO A 275 -9.56 11.21 9.10
CA PRO A 275 -10.43 10.05 8.94
C PRO A 275 -11.72 10.39 8.22
N TYR A 276 -12.29 9.40 7.55
CA TYR A 276 -13.62 9.52 6.97
C TYR A 276 -14.68 9.62 8.07
N PRO A 277 -15.76 10.39 7.86
CA PRO A 277 -16.95 10.33 8.70
C PRO A 277 -17.49 8.89 8.83
N LEU A 278 -18.09 8.53 9.97
CA LEU A 278 -18.48 7.14 10.25
C LEU A 278 -19.50 6.62 9.22
N GLU A 279 -20.41 7.47 8.75
CA GLU A 279 -21.39 7.14 7.73
C GLU A 279 -20.73 6.83 6.37
N HIS A 280 -19.58 7.46 6.08
CA HIS A 280 -18.76 7.13 4.90
C HIS A 280 -18.01 5.80 5.10
N VAL A 281 -17.44 5.55 6.28
CA VAL A 281 -16.79 4.26 6.61
C VAL A 281 -17.80 3.11 6.49
N ARG A 282 -19.05 3.31 6.96
CA ARG A 282 -20.14 2.34 6.85
C ARG A 282 -20.47 2.02 5.39
N HIS A 283 -20.74 3.03 4.56
CA HIS A 283 -21.16 2.79 3.18
C HIS A 283 -20.03 2.20 2.31
N MET A 284 -18.79 2.67 2.46
CA MET A 284 -17.63 2.06 1.77
C MET A 284 -17.37 0.63 2.26
N GLY A 285 -17.48 0.38 3.56
CA GLY A 285 -17.28 -0.94 4.15
C GLY A 285 -18.30 -1.97 3.70
N TYR A 286 -19.57 -1.58 3.59
CA TYR A 286 -20.65 -2.41 3.08
C TYR A 286 -20.44 -2.79 1.61
N GLN A 287 -20.16 -1.82 0.74
CA GLN A 287 -19.84 -2.06 -0.67
C GLN A 287 -18.62 -2.96 -0.85
N LEU A 288 -17.57 -2.77 -0.03
CA LEU A 288 -16.37 -3.60 -0.07
C LEU A 288 -16.67 -5.06 0.34
N CYS A 289 -17.49 -5.25 1.38
CA CYS A 289 -17.96 -6.59 1.76
C CYS A 289 -18.80 -7.23 0.64
N TYR A 290 -19.65 -6.46 -0.03
CA TYR A 290 -20.50 -6.92 -1.14
C TYR A 290 -19.67 -7.38 -2.35
N ALA A 291 -18.75 -6.52 -2.81
CA ALA A 291 -17.88 -6.81 -3.94
C ALA A 291 -17.00 -8.05 -3.71
N VAL A 292 -16.35 -8.13 -2.54
CA VAL A 292 -15.45 -9.24 -2.23
C VAL A 292 -16.22 -10.54 -1.95
N LYS A 293 -17.46 -10.48 -1.41
CA LYS A 293 -18.32 -11.65 -1.27
C LYS A 293 -18.63 -12.29 -2.64
N PHE A 294 -18.88 -11.48 -3.67
CA PHE A 294 -19.09 -11.98 -5.03
C PHE A 294 -17.86 -12.72 -5.60
N LEU A 295 -16.64 -12.26 -5.29
CA LEU A 295 -15.41 -12.99 -5.64
C LEU A 295 -15.35 -14.35 -4.91
N HIS A 296 -15.63 -14.36 -3.61
CA HIS A 296 -15.59 -15.57 -2.77
C HIS A 296 -16.66 -16.61 -3.17
N ASP A 297 -17.85 -16.16 -3.58
CA ASP A 297 -18.88 -17.03 -4.16
C ASP A 297 -18.34 -17.72 -5.42
N ASN A 298 -17.68 -16.95 -6.30
CA ASN A 298 -17.08 -17.40 -7.56
C ASN A 298 -15.69 -18.06 -7.42
N LYS A 299 -15.29 -18.46 -6.19
CA LYS A 299 -14.04 -19.20 -5.91
C LYS A 299 -12.77 -18.44 -6.31
N LEU A 300 -12.79 -17.13 -6.11
CA LEU A 300 -11.69 -16.20 -6.35
C LEU A 300 -11.37 -15.45 -5.06
N THR A 301 -10.11 -15.52 -4.61
CA THR A 301 -9.59 -14.72 -3.50
C THR A 301 -8.82 -13.54 -4.08
N HIS A 302 -9.02 -12.31 -3.59
CA HIS A 302 -8.37 -11.11 -4.13
C HIS A 302 -6.88 -11.00 -3.72
N THR A 303 -6.59 -11.41 -2.49
CA THR A 303 -5.28 -11.49 -1.82
C THR A 303 -4.55 -10.17 -1.57
N ASP A 304 -4.72 -9.11 -2.39
CA ASP A 304 -4.09 -7.79 -2.17
C ASP A 304 -5.11 -6.65 -1.99
N LEU A 305 -6.07 -6.85 -1.09
CA LEU A 305 -6.98 -5.77 -0.67
C LEU A 305 -6.24 -4.73 0.17
N LYS A 306 -6.35 -3.47 -0.23
CA LYS A 306 -5.72 -2.31 0.41
C LYS A 306 -6.46 -1.02 0.03
N PRO A 307 -6.39 0.08 0.81
CA PRO A 307 -7.03 1.37 0.51
C PRO A 307 -6.60 1.99 -0.84
N GLU A 308 -5.45 1.62 -1.38
CA GLU A 308 -4.99 2.02 -2.72
C GLU A 308 -5.75 1.30 -3.86
N ASN A 309 -6.26 0.09 -3.60
CA ASN A 309 -6.97 -0.75 -4.59
C ASN A 309 -8.50 -0.60 -4.52
N ILE A 310 -8.99 0.42 -3.81
CA ILE A 310 -10.40 0.79 -3.74
C ILE A 310 -10.50 2.24 -4.23
N LEU A 311 -11.21 2.45 -5.35
CA LEU A 311 -11.38 3.77 -5.96
C LEU A 311 -12.81 4.25 -5.78
N PHE A 312 -12.99 5.56 -5.62
CA PHE A 312 -14.31 6.17 -5.76
C PHE A 312 -14.75 6.12 -7.23
N VAL A 313 -16.03 5.92 -7.49
CA VAL A 313 -16.63 6.15 -8.83
C VAL A 313 -16.45 7.63 -9.21
N ASP A 314 -16.74 8.52 -8.26
CA ASP A 314 -16.47 9.95 -8.33
C ASP A 314 -15.89 10.42 -6.99
N SER A 315 -14.73 11.07 -7.02
CA SER A 315 -14.01 11.57 -5.84
C SER A 315 -14.21 13.08 -5.59
N ASP A 316 -15.20 13.70 -6.23
CA ASP A 316 -15.54 15.10 -6.04
C ASP A 316 -15.95 15.40 -4.58
N TYR A 317 -15.56 16.57 -4.04
CA TYR A 317 -15.64 16.85 -2.61
C TYR A 317 -16.06 18.27 -2.27
N ASP A 318 -16.59 18.43 -1.06
CA ASP A 318 -16.84 19.72 -0.41
C ASP A 318 -15.72 20.03 0.60
N ASN A 319 -15.40 21.32 0.76
CA ASN A 319 -14.53 21.78 1.84
C ASN A 319 -15.35 22.05 3.10
N THR A 320 -14.94 21.43 4.21
CA THR A 320 -15.61 21.55 5.52
C THR A 320 -14.59 21.97 6.58
N TYR A 321 -14.91 22.96 7.43
CA TYR A 321 -13.97 23.44 8.43
C TYR A 321 -14.04 22.63 9.73
N ASN A 322 -12.97 21.94 10.11
CA ASN A 322 -12.91 21.20 11.35
C ASN A 322 -12.56 22.14 12.52
N ASN A 323 -13.59 22.66 13.21
CA ASN A 323 -13.44 23.52 14.38
C ASN A 323 -12.51 22.94 15.47
N ARG A 324 -12.56 21.63 15.74
CA ARG A 324 -11.72 20.98 16.77
C ARG A 324 -10.22 20.95 16.39
N LYS A 325 -9.91 20.80 15.10
CA LYS A 325 -8.53 20.74 14.57
C LYS A 325 -8.05 22.04 13.91
N ARG A 326 -8.93 23.06 13.83
CA ARG A 326 -8.73 24.40 13.29
C ARG A 326 -8.14 24.44 11.86
N ARG A 327 -8.63 23.53 11.00
CA ARG A 327 -8.23 23.43 9.59
C ARG A 327 -9.38 22.94 8.71
N ASP A 328 -9.29 23.23 7.42
CA ASP A 328 -10.16 22.64 6.40
C ASP A 328 -9.96 21.13 6.29
N MET A 329 -11.01 20.45 5.85
CA MET A 329 -11.08 19.02 5.59
C MET A 329 -11.98 18.78 4.37
N ARG A 330 -11.52 17.95 3.44
CA ARG A 330 -12.32 17.47 2.32
C ARG A 330 -13.33 16.44 2.81
N ARG A 331 -14.60 16.58 2.43
CA ARG A 331 -15.63 15.54 2.58
C ARG A 331 -16.10 15.15 1.18
N VAL A 332 -15.85 13.91 0.78
CA VAL A 332 -16.27 13.39 -0.53
C VAL A 332 -17.81 13.47 -0.62
N LYS A 333 -18.34 13.88 -1.78
CA LYS A 333 -19.80 14.07 -1.99
C LYS A 333 -20.53 12.74 -2.12
N ARG A 334 -19.90 11.79 -2.81
CA ARG A 334 -20.39 10.43 -3.03
C ARG A 334 -19.41 9.44 -2.44
N THR A 335 -19.90 8.31 -1.96
CA THR A 335 -19.08 7.23 -1.36
C THR A 335 -19.20 5.93 -2.14
N ASP A 336 -19.69 6.00 -3.37
CA ASP A 336 -19.77 4.87 -4.30
C ASP A 336 -18.36 4.45 -4.73
N ILE A 337 -18.04 3.16 -4.65
CA ILE A 337 -16.69 2.63 -4.90
C ILE A 337 -16.64 1.59 -6.02
N ARG A 338 -15.41 1.30 -6.47
CA ARG A 338 -15.01 0.15 -7.26
C ARG A 338 -13.78 -0.52 -6.66
N LEU A 339 -13.75 -1.85 -6.71
CA LEU A 339 -12.59 -2.68 -6.42
C LEU A 339 -11.73 -2.86 -7.68
N ILE A 340 -10.41 -2.68 -7.57
CA ILE A 340 -9.46 -2.72 -8.69
C ILE A 340 -8.28 -3.67 -8.45
N ASP A 341 -7.46 -3.88 -9.49
CA ASP A 341 -6.13 -4.52 -9.44
C ASP A 341 -6.15 -6.01 -9.06
N PHE A 342 -6.86 -6.78 -9.89
CA PHE A 342 -7.01 -8.24 -9.80
C PHE A 342 -5.73 -9.03 -10.18
N GLY A 343 -4.59 -8.37 -10.39
CA GLY A 343 -3.32 -9.00 -10.79
C GLY A 343 -2.63 -9.85 -9.72
N SER A 344 -3.20 -9.95 -8.51
CA SER A 344 -2.86 -10.95 -7.49
C SER A 344 -4.04 -11.83 -7.08
N ALA A 345 -5.18 -11.74 -7.77
CA ALA A 345 -6.32 -12.60 -7.49
C ALA A 345 -6.01 -14.05 -7.88
N THR A 346 -6.45 -15.01 -7.07
CA THR A 346 -6.13 -16.45 -7.23
C THR A 346 -7.39 -17.29 -7.06
N PHE A 347 -7.66 -18.20 -7.99
CA PHE A 347 -8.80 -19.12 -7.87
C PHE A 347 -8.47 -20.30 -6.94
N ASP A 348 -9.49 -20.86 -6.27
CA ASP A 348 -9.34 -21.97 -5.30
C ASP A 348 -8.60 -23.21 -5.85
N HIS A 349 -8.57 -23.39 -7.18
CA HIS A 349 -7.90 -24.51 -7.87
C HIS A 349 -6.50 -24.18 -8.41
N GLU A 350 -6.03 -22.95 -8.26
CA GLU A 350 -4.74 -22.46 -8.78
C GLU A 350 -3.61 -22.55 -7.73
N HIS A 351 -2.37 -22.26 -8.16
CA HIS A 351 -1.22 -22.30 -7.25
C HIS A 351 -1.22 -21.14 -6.25
N HIS A 352 -1.57 -21.45 -4.99
CA HIS A 352 -1.53 -20.52 -3.88
C HIS A 352 -0.07 -20.19 -3.49
N SER A 353 0.38 -18.97 -3.79
CA SER A 353 1.69 -18.46 -3.39
C SER A 353 1.80 -18.33 -1.87
N THR A 354 2.91 -18.77 -1.25
CA THR A 354 3.06 -18.78 0.22
C THR A 354 2.86 -17.41 0.87
N ILE A 355 3.33 -16.34 0.24
CA ILE A 355 3.22 -14.96 0.73
C ILE A 355 2.42 -14.12 -0.27
N VAL A 356 1.25 -13.66 0.18
CA VAL A 356 0.37 -12.71 -0.52
C VAL A 356 0.12 -11.47 0.36
N SER A 357 -0.72 -10.55 -0.14
CA SER A 357 -1.08 -9.27 0.51
C SER A 357 0.06 -8.27 0.72
N THR A 358 -0.26 -6.99 0.54
CA THR A 358 0.52 -5.87 1.04
C THR A 358 0.61 -5.96 2.56
N ARG A 359 1.82 -5.74 3.11
CA ARG A 359 2.21 -6.22 4.45
C ARG A 359 1.25 -5.81 5.57
N HIS A 360 0.75 -4.58 5.56
CA HIS A 360 -0.08 -4.03 6.65
C HIS A 360 -1.49 -4.65 6.74
N TYR A 361 -1.97 -5.27 5.66
CA TYR A 361 -3.29 -5.88 5.55
C TYR A 361 -3.22 -7.42 5.54
N ARG A 362 -2.01 -7.98 5.71
CA ARG A 362 -1.73 -9.42 5.61
C ARG A 362 -2.21 -10.18 6.85
N ALA A 363 -3.02 -11.19 6.62
CA ALA A 363 -3.59 -12.06 7.65
C ALA A 363 -2.55 -12.94 8.36
N PRO A 364 -2.77 -13.32 9.65
CA PRO A 364 -1.81 -14.08 10.45
C PRO A 364 -1.47 -15.43 9.84
N GLU A 365 -2.42 -16.15 9.24
CA GLU A 365 -2.20 -17.43 8.59
C GLU A 365 -1.20 -17.37 7.40
N VAL A 366 -1.13 -16.22 6.72
CA VAL A 366 -0.15 -15.96 5.65
C VAL A 366 1.24 -15.71 6.24
N ILE A 367 1.34 -14.95 7.34
CA ILE A 367 2.61 -14.68 8.06
C ILE A 367 3.18 -15.97 8.69
N LEU A 368 2.31 -16.91 9.04
CA LEU A 368 2.64 -18.18 9.69
C LEU A 368 2.74 -19.37 8.71
N GLU A 369 2.65 -19.13 7.40
CA GLU A 369 2.74 -20.15 6.34
C GLU A 369 1.77 -21.35 6.56
N LEU A 370 0.58 -21.09 7.13
CA LEU A 370 -0.40 -22.11 7.49
C LEU A 370 -1.31 -22.54 6.32
N GLY A 371 -1.16 -21.89 5.17
CA GLY A 371 -2.16 -21.86 4.10
C GLY A 371 -3.15 -20.71 4.29
N TRP A 372 -3.75 -20.27 3.19
CA TRP A 372 -4.75 -19.20 3.16
C TRP A 372 -5.77 -19.48 2.05
N SER A 373 -6.94 -18.85 2.15
CA SER A 373 -7.97 -18.77 1.11
C SER A 373 -8.81 -17.50 1.40
N GLN A 374 -10.06 -17.43 0.94
CA GLN A 374 -11.01 -16.33 1.11
C GLN A 374 -10.95 -15.56 2.45
N PRO A 375 -10.80 -16.20 3.64
CA PRO A 375 -10.75 -15.46 4.91
C PRO A 375 -9.59 -14.45 5.03
N CYS A 376 -8.51 -14.56 4.24
CA CYS A 376 -7.42 -13.58 4.32
C CYS A 376 -7.87 -12.18 3.85
N ASP A 377 -8.76 -12.13 2.86
CA ASP A 377 -9.37 -10.88 2.38
C ASP A 377 -10.22 -10.22 3.48
N VAL A 378 -10.93 -11.02 4.30
CA VAL A 378 -11.74 -10.52 5.42
C VAL A 378 -10.87 -9.82 6.47
N TRP A 379 -9.70 -10.37 6.77
CA TRP A 379 -8.73 -9.72 7.66
C TRP A 379 -8.24 -8.39 7.07
N SER A 380 -7.93 -8.36 5.77
CA SER A 380 -7.54 -7.13 5.07
C SER A 380 -8.65 -6.07 5.15
N ILE A 381 -9.92 -6.45 4.98
CA ILE A 381 -11.08 -5.56 5.17
C ILE A 381 -11.13 -5.02 6.61
N GLY A 382 -10.92 -5.85 7.63
CA GLY A 382 -10.84 -5.42 9.03
C GLY A 382 -9.77 -4.34 9.26
N CYS A 383 -8.57 -4.51 8.69
CA CYS A 383 -7.53 -3.48 8.70
C CYS A 383 -7.94 -2.19 7.96
N ILE A 384 -8.59 -2.31 6.80
CA ILE A 384 -9.03 -1.18 5.97
C ILE A 384 -10.09 -0.35 6.70
N LEU A 385 -11.11 -0.98 7.31
CA LEU A 385 -12.15 -0.27 8.06
C LEU A 385 -11.56 0.56 9.23
N PHE A 386 -10.60 -0.01 9.95
CA PHE A 386 -9.87 0.70 11.00
C PHE A 386 -9.08 1.92 10.45
N GLU A 387 -8.41 1.77 9.32
CA GLU A 387 -7.61 2.84 8.72
C GLU A 387 -8.48 3.96 8.14
N LEU A 388 -9.61 3.65 7.49
CA LEU A 388 -10.58 4.65 7.05
C LEU A 388 -11.18 5.42 8.24
N TYR A 389 -11.39 4.74 9.38
CA TYR A 389 -11.96 5.29 10.61
C TYR A 389 -11.00 6.20 11.41
N LEU A 390 -9.68 5.99 11.33
CA LEU A 390 -8.69 6.78 12.09
C LEU A 390 -7.77 7.66 11.24
N GLY A 391 -7.63 7.37 9.96
CA GLY A 391 -6.61 7.94 9.08
C GLY A 391 -5.21 7.38 9.34
N ILE A 392 -5.09 6.22 10.01
CA ILE A 392 -3.81 5.54 10.28
C ILE A 392 -3.91 4.02 10.12
N THR A 393 -2.87 3.44 9.55
CA THR A 393 -2.70 1.99 9.36
C THR A 393 -2.66 1.24 10.70
N LEU A 394 -3.41 0.14 10.81
CA LEU A 394 -3.49 -0.68 12.02
C LEU A 394 -2.13 -1.31 12.40
N PHE A 395 -1.45 -1.92 11.43
CA PHE A 395 -0.20 -2.65 11.62
C PHE A 395 0.96 -2.01 10.84
N GLN A 396 1.38 -0.82 11.26
CA GLN A 396 2.52 -0.10 10.67
C GLN A 396 3.88 -0.75 11.03
N THR A 397 4.30 -1.75 10.26
CA THR A 397 5.59 -2.44 10.43
C THR A 397 6.13 -2.98 9.10
N HIS A 398 7.43 -3.28 9.08
CA HIS A 398 8.13 -3.92 7.95
C HIS A 398 8.74 -5.30 8.29
N ASP A 399 8.54 -5.82 9.51
CA ASP A 399 8.99 -7.16 9.93
C ASP A 399 7.82 -8.13 10.20
N ASN A 400 8.07 -9.44 10.20
CA ASN A 400 7.06 -10.46 10.50
C ASN A 400 6.88 -10.69 12.02
N ARG A 401 7.94 -10.68 12.84
CA ARG A 401 7.82 -10.87 14.29
C ARG A 401 7.22 -9.63 14.95
N GLU A 402 7.63 -8.44 14.52
CA GLU A 402 7.01 -7.18 14.98
C GLU A 402 5.52 -7.13 14.63
N HIS A 403 5.12 -7.57 13.43
CA HIS A 403 3.70 -7.64 13.06
C HIS A 403 2.90 -8.56 14.00
N LEU A 404 3.40 -9.76 14.28
CA LEU A 404 2.76 -10.68 15.23
C LEU A 404 2.72 -10.11 16.65
N ALA A 405 3.75 -9.37 17.09
CA ALA A 405 3.76 -8.69 18.38
C ALA A 405 2.76 -7.52 18.45
N MET A 406 2.55 -6.79 17.34
CA MET A 406 1.49 -5.78 17.22
C MET A 406 0.11 -6.43 17.28
N MET A 407 -0.10 -7.56 16.59
CA MET A 407 -1.35 -8.34 16.69
C MET A 407 -1.61 -8.77 18.14
N GLU A 408 -0.65 -9.42 18.81
CA GLU A 408 -0.82 -9.86 20.21
C GLU A 408 -1.14 -8.71 21.17
N ARG A 409 -0.57 -7.53 20.89
CA ARG A 409 -0.77 -6.32 21.69
C ARG A 409 -2.12 -5.63 21.47
N ILE A 410 -2.77 -5.85 20.32
CA ILE A 410 -4.04 -5.21 19.93
C ILE A 410 -5.23 -6.16 20.14
N LEU A 411 -5.08 -7.43 19.79
CA LEU A 411 -6.14 -8.44 19.71
C LEU A 411 -6.07 -9.49 20.83
N GLY A 412 -4.94 -9.58 21.54
CA GLY A 412 -4.67 -10.65 22.50
C GLY A 412 -3.83 -11.78 21.90
N THR A 413 -3.43 -12.75 22.74
CA THR A 413 -2.46 -13.81 22.39
C THR A 413 -2.89 -14.65 21.18
N ILE A 414 -1.93 -14.96 20.29
CA ILE A 414 -2.15 -15.80 19.11
C ILE A 414 -2.53 -17.23 19.56
N PRO A 415 -3.58 -17.85 19.00
CA PRO A 415 -4.01 -19.19 19.37
C PRO A 415 -2.87 -20.21 19.29
N HIS A 416 -2.64 -20.93 20.40
CA HIS A 416 -1.56 -21.92 20.53
C HIS A 416 -1.58 -22.99 19.42
N ARG A 417 -2.77 -23.28 18.86
CA ARG A 417 -2.94 -24.18 17.71
C ARG A 417 -2.20 -23.68 16.46
N MET A 418 -2.22 -22.37 16.19
CA MET A 418 -1.49 -21.72 15.09
C MET A 418 0.01 -21.68 15.39
N ALA A 419 0.38 -21.21 16.59
CA ALA A 419 1.76 -21.14 17.08
C ALA A 419 2.50 -22.50 17.08
N ARG A 420 1.77 -23.61 17.20
CA ARG A 420 2.32 -24.98 17.11
C ARG A 420 2.30 -25.58 15.70
N LYS A 421 1.43 -25.09 14.80
CA LYS A 421 1.33 -25.58 13.41
C LYS A 421 2.29 -24.88 12.44
N THR A 422 2.71 -23.66 12.76
CA THR A 422 3.60 -22.87 11.90
C THR A 422 4.96 -23.55 11.69
N LYS A 423 5.53 -23.37 10.50
CA LYS A 423 6.93 -23.73 10.19
C LYS A 423 7.90 -22.59 10.51
N THR A 424 7.39 -21.39 10.77
CA THR A 424 8.21 -20.20 11.04
C THR A 424 8.83 -20.26 12.43
N LYS A 425 10.09 -19.84 12.54
CA LYS A 425 10.83 -19.79 13.81
C LYS A 425 10.47 -18.53 14.62
N TYR A 426 9.18 -18.27 14.80
CA TYR A 426 8.68 -17.08 15.50
C TYR A 426 8.16 -17.40 16.91
N PHE A 427 8.06 -18.67 17.29
CA PHE A 427 7.54 -19.08 18.60
C PHE A 427 8.52 -20.01 19.34
N TYR A 428 8.54 -19.92 20.66
CA TYR A 428 9.27 -20.78 21.57
C TYR A 428 8.34 -21.18 22.73
N HIS A 429 8.23 -22.49 22.99
CA HIS A 429 7.24 -23.08 23.93
C HIS A 429 5.82 -22.53 23.77
N GLY A 430 5.39 -22.34 22.51
CA GLY A 430 4.03 -21.88 22.18
C GLY A 430 3.76 -20.39 22.38
N LYS A 431 4.77 -19.59 22.77
CA LYS A 431 4.70 -18.12 22.91
C LYS A 431 5.57 -17.43 21.86
N LEU A 432 5.25 -16.20 21.49
CA LEU A 432 6.03 -15.42 20.51
C LEU A 432 7.46 -15.16 21.04
N ASP A 433 8.46 -15.39 20.20
CA ASP A 433 9.89 -15.12 20.46
C ASP A 433 10.19 -13.62 20.23
N TRP A 434 9.80 -12.80 21.21
CA TRP A 434 9.81 -11.35 21.14
C TRP A 434 10.46 -10.71 22.38
N ASP A 435 11.48 -9.86 22.17
CA ASP A 435 12.06 -9.07 23.25
C ASP A 435 11.35 -7.73 23.40
N ASP A 436 10.49 -7.64 24.42
CA ASP A 436 9.88 -6.39 24.86
C ASP A 436 10.91 -5.29 25.20
N LYS A 437 12.09 -5.63 25.72
CA LYS A 437 13.06 -4.62 26.20
C LYS A 437 13.79 -3.92 25.05
N SER A 438 13.78 -4.51 23.85
CA SER A 438 14.31 -3.94 22.62
C SER A 438 13.65 -2.61 22.22
N SER A 439 14.27 -1.92 21.25
CA SER A 439 13.71 -0.71 20.63
C SER A 439 12.38 -0.97 19.91
N ALA A 440 12.25 -2.11 19.22
CA ALA A 440 11.04 -2.53 18.53
C ALA A 440 9.94 -2.93 19.54
N GLY A 441 10.27 -3.72 20.56
CA GLY A 441 9.36 -4.04 21.65
C GLY A 441 8.80 -2.80 22.35
N ARG A 442 9.67 -1.81 22.63
CA ARG A 442 9.24 -0.50 23.14
C ARG A 442 8.30 0.22 22.17
N TYR A 443 8.61 0.25 20.87
CA TYR A 443 7.73 0.86 19.87
C TYR A 443 6.33 0.21 19.87
N VAL A 444 6.25 -1.12 19.89
CA VAL A 444 4.98 -1.86 19.99
C VAL A 444 4.22 -1.48 21.26
N ARG A 445 4.83 -1.54 22.46
CA ARG A 445 4.13 -1.18 23.71
C ARG A 445 3.66 0.27 23.78
N GLU A 446 4.42 1.21 23.23
CA GLU A 446 4.09 2.65 23.22
C GLU A 446 2.97 3.02 22.25
N ASN A 447 2.83 2.32 21.11
CA ASN A 447 1.97 2.74 20.00
C ASN A 447 0.80 1.78 19.75
N CYS A 448 0.87 0.54 20.24
CA CYS A 448 -0.21 -0.45 20.15
C CYS A 448 -0.94 -0.58 21.50
N LYS A 449 -2.27 -0.53 21.45
CA LYS A 449 -3.21 -0.69 22.57
C LYS A 449 -4.32 -1.66 22.17
N LEU A 450 -5.08 -2.20 23.13
CA LEU A 450 -6.21 -3.10 22.82
C LEU A 450 -7.21 -2.44 21.87
N LEU A 451 -7.76 -3.21 20.91
CA LEU A 451 -8.55 -2.73 19.77
C LEU A 451 -9.64 -1.72 20.17
N HIS A 452 -10.51 -2.05 21.14
CA HIS A 452 -11.57 -1.15 21.62
C HIS A 452 -11.08 0.24 22.04
N ARG A 453 -9.83 0.37 22.53
CA ARG A 453 -9.28 1.67 22.98
C ARG A 453 -8.99 2.63 21.82
N TYR A 454 -9.15 2.22 20.57
CA TYR A 454 -9.05 3.09 19.39
C TYR A 454 -10.38 3.75 19.00
N MET A 455 -11.52 3.37 19.61
CA MET A 455 -12.79 4.10 19.44
C MET A 455 -12.63 5.59 19.75
N LEU A 456 -13.30 6.44 18.95
CA LEU A 456 -13.32 7.90 19.11
C LEU A 456 -14.55 8.40 19.87
N SER A 457 -15.56 7.53 20.06
CA SER A 457 -16.74 7.74 20.90
C SER A 457 -17.33 6.38 21.29
N ASP A 458 -18.11 6.34 22.37
CA ASP A 458 -18.73 5.13 22.94
C ASP A 458 -20.18 4.90 22.43
N ASP A 459 -20.63 5.66 21.44
CA ASP A 459 -21.95 5.52 20.84
C ASP A 459 -22.15 4.14 20.19
N GLU A 460 -23.41 3.71 20.08
CA GLU A 460 -23.78 2.37 19.57
C GLU A 460 -23.19 2.09 18.18
N ASP A 461 -23.38 3.03 17.26
CA ASP A 461 -22.83 3.03 15.90
C ASP A 461 -21.30 2.80 15.85
N HIS A 462 -20.54 3.30 16.84
CA HIS A 462 -19.10 3.10 16.96
C HIS A 462 -18.75 1.75 17.60
N ARG A 463 -19.49 1.30 18.62
CA ARG A 463 -19.33 -0.03 19.22
C ARG A 463 -19.59 -1.14 18.20
N GLN A 464 -20.58 -0.98 17.34
CA GLN A 464 -20.91 -1.94 16.27
C GLN A 464 -19.85 -1.99 15.16
N LEU A 465 -19.20 -0.87 14.80
CA LEU A 465 -18.02 -0.91 13.92
C LEU A 465 -16.90 -1.76 14.54
N PHE A 466 -16.63 -1.57 15.83
CA PHE A 466 -15.52 -2.26 16.50
C PHE A 466 -15.80 -3.74 16.76
N ASP A 467 -17.05 -4.15 16.98
CA ASP A 467 -17.46 -5.56 16.98
C ASP A 467 -17.24 -6.19 15.59
N LEU A 468 -17.70 -5.54 14.51
CA LEU A 468 -17.47 -6.04 13.14
C LEU A 468 -15.97 -6.20 12.82
N VAL A 469 -15.17 -5.17 13.13
CA VAL A 469 -13.71 -5.19 12.93
C VAL A 469 -13.05 -6.26 13.80
N GLN A 470 -13.50 -6.47 15.04
CA GLN A 470 -12.96 -7.54 15.89
C GLN A 470 -13.28 -8.94 15.32
N ARG A 471 -14.49 -9.16 14.79
CA ARG A 471 -14.87 -10.43 14.13
C ARG A 471 -14.15 -10.67 12.79
N MET A 472 -13.78 -9.60 12.08
CA MET A 472 -12.93 -9.64 10.89
C MET A 472 -11.46 -9.91 11.21
N LEU A 473 -10.98 -9.47 12.38
CA LEU A 473 -9.63 -9.66 12.89
C LEU A 473 -9.49 -10.87 13.83
N GLU A 474 -10.38 -11.85 13.73
CA GLU A 474 -10.22 -13.14 14.39
C GLU A 474 -9.01 -13.89 13.79
N TYR A 475 -8.17 -14.45 14.67
CA TYR A 475 -6.94 -15.13 14.28
C TYR A 475 -7.19 -16.40 13.48
N GLU A 476 -8.08 -17.28 13.95
CA GLU A 476 -8.32 -18.57 13.29
C GLU A 476 -9.20 -18.38 12.05
N PRO A 477 -8.71 -18.65 10.83
CA PRO A 477 -9.45 -18.35 9.58
C PRO A 477 -10.80 -19.06 9.47
N SER A 478 -10.97 -20.18 10.19
CA SER A 478 -12.20 -20.96 10.27
C SER A 478 -13.21 -20.45 11.31
N GLN A 479 -12.91 -19.40 12.06
CA GLN A 479 -13.79 -18.75 13.05
C GLN A 479 -14.03 -17.27 12.72
N ARG A 480 -13.19 -16.69 11.86
CA ARG A 480 -13.36 -15.36 11.27
C ARG A 480 -14.70 -15.26 10.53
N ILE A 481 -15.38 -14.12 10.68
CA ILE A 481 -16.72 -13.89 10.09
C ILE A 481 -16.68 -14.03 8.56
N THR A 482 -17.69 -14.65 7.95
CA THR A 482 -17.78 -14.68 6.48
C THR A 482 -18.38 -13.36 5.97
N LEU A 483 -18.09 -12.95 4.73
CA LEU A 483 -18.67 -11.72 4.18
C LEU A 483 -20.20 -11.80 4.02
N LYS A 484 -20.76 -13.01 3.89
CA LYS A 484 -22.21 -13.25 3.91
C LYS A 484 -22.82 -12.83 5.24
N ASP A 485 -22.15 -13.12 6.36
CA ASP A 485 -22.65 -12.82 7.70
C ASP A 485 -22.29 -11.38 8.12
N ALA A 486 -21.14 -10.87 7.64
CA ALA A 486 -20.72 -9.49 7.82
C ALA A 486 -21.72 -8.50 7.20
N LEU A 487 -22.26 -8.79 6.02
CA LEU A 487 -23.30 -7.98 5.37
C LEU A 487 -24.63 -7.94 6.14
N THR A 488 -24.85 -8.88 7.07
CA THR A 488 -25.98 -8.90 8.01
C THR A 488 -25.63 -8.41 9.42
N HIS A 489 -24.49 -7.74 9.59
CA HIS A 489 -24.06 -7.22 10.88
C HIS A 489 -24.78 -5.91 11.25
N PRO A 490 -25.22 -5.70 12.52
CA PRO A 490 -25.98 -4.51 12.92
C PRO A 490 -25.35 -3.15 12.56
N PHE A 491 -24.02 -3.08 12.45
CA PHE A 491 -23.32 -1.88 11.97
C PHE A 491 -23.82 -1.36 10.62
N PHE A 492 -24.34 -2.23 9.75
CA PHE A 492 -24.93 -1.87 8.46
C PHE A 492 -26.43 -1.61 8.52
N ASP A 493 -27.10 -1.79 9.67
CA ASP A 493 -28.52 -1.47 9.77
C ASP A 493 -28.80 0.02 9.65
N SER A 494 -27.91 0.84 10.24
CA SER A 494 -27.84 2.29 10.09
C SER A 494 -27.44 2.79 8.66
N LEU A 495 -27.62 1.97 7.60
CA LEU A 495 -27.52 2.39 6.20
C LEU A 495 -28.89 2.85 5.65
N PRO A 496 -28.96 4.06 5.05
CA PRO A 496 -30.12 4.49 4.27
C PRO A 496 -30.51 3.49 3.18
N ALA A 497 -31.81 3.32 2.92
CA ALA A 497 -32.30 2.37 1.93
C ALA A 497 -31.70 2.59 0.52
N ALA A 498 -31.49 3.85 0.12
CA ALA A 498 -30.85 4.21 -1.15
C ALA A 498 -29.34 3.92 -1.24
N GLN A 499 -28.72 3.44 -0.16
CA GLN A 499 -27.32 2.98 -0.08
C GLN A 499 -27.22 1.46 0.16
N ARG A 500 -28.34 0.74 0.24
CA ARG A 500 -28.35 -0.72 0.31
C ARG A 500 -28.32 -1.28 -1.12
N LEU A 501 -27.52 -2.31 -1.32
CA LEU A 501 -27.40 -3.03 -2.59
C LEU A 501 -28.45 -4.16 -2.63
N PRO A 502 -28.82 -4.66 -3.83
CA PRO A 502 -29.77 -5.78 -3.92
C PRO A 502 -29.28 -6.99 -3.13
N ASP A 503 -30.14 -7.66 -2.36
CA ASP A 503 -29.78 -9.00 -1.84
C ASP A 503 -29.85 -9.99 -3.02
N PRO A 504 -28.75 -10.66 -3.42
CA PRO A 504 -28.75 -11.64 -4.50
C PRO A 504 -29.70 -12.82 -4.26
N ARG A 505 -30.23 -13.01 -3.03
CA ARG A 505 -31.33 -13.96 -2.76
C ARG A 505 -32.65 -13.54 -3.40
N ALA A 506 -32.95 -12.24 -3.46
CA ALA A 506 -34.25 -11.72 -3.90
C ALA A 506 -34.51 -11.93 -5.41
N ALA A 507 -33.45 -12.17 -6.20
CA ALA A 507 -33.55 -12.45 -7.63
C ALA A 507 -33.82 -13.93 -7.98
N GLY A 508 -33.73 -14.85 -7.00
CA GLY A 508 -33.80 -16.30 -7.27
C GLY A 508 -35.20 -16.89 -7.40
N ASP A 509 -36.15 -16.44 -6.57
CA ASP A 509 -37.47 -17.10 -6.44
C ASP A 509 -38.47 -16.74 -7.57
N SER A 510 -38.20 -15.70 -8.37
CA SER A 510 -39.13 -15.19 -9.39
C SER A 510 -39.09 -15.94 -10.73
N GLN A 511 -38.18 -16.90 -10.93
CA GLN A 511 -38.02 -17.62 -12.20
C GLN A 511 -38.35 -19.13 -12.16
N GLN A 512 -38.57 -19.75 -10.99
CA GLN A 512 -38.84 -21.20 -10.88
C GLN A 512 -40.34 -21.58 -10.89
N SER A 513 -41.25 -20.61 -10.93
CA SER A 513 -42.71 -20.84 -10.78
C SER A 513 -43.44 -21.25 -12.06
N HIS A 514 -42.84 -21.15 -13.25
CA HIS A 514 -43.56 -21.20 -14.53
C HIS A 514 -43.38 -22.46 -15.41
N GLU A 515 -42.48 -23.41 -15.07
CA GLU A 515 -42.18 -24.59 -15.93
C GLU A 515 -42.76 -25.93 -15.42
N ARG A 516 -43.80 -25.93 -14.58
CA ARG A 516 -44.40 -27.18 -14.02
C ARG A 516 -45.92 -27.29 -14.16
N SER A 517 -46.44 -27.22 -15.39
CA SER A 517 -47.89 -27.41 -15.65
C SER A 517 -48.29 -28.14 -16.95
N HIS A 518 -47.38 -28.63 -17.79
CA HIS A 518 -47.74 -29.31 -19.06
C HIS A 518 -46.88 -30.55 -19.38
N SER A 519 -47.29 -31.75 -18.89
CA SER A 519 -46.75 -33.05 -19.38
C SER A 519 -47.48 -34.31 -18.86
N LEU A 520 -48.82 -34.36 -18.85
CA LEU A 520 -49.57 -35.63 -18.70
C LEU A 520 -50.88 -35.62 -19.53
N SER A 521 -50.84 -36.19 -20.75
CA SER A 521 -52.04 -36.67 -21.47
C SER A 521 -51.71 -37.33 -22.81
N ARG A 522 -51.31 -38.61 -22.79
CA ARG A 522 -51.64 -39.67 -23.79
C ARG A 522 -51.11 -41.01 -23.32
#